data_AF-A0A7J0FIZ8-F1
#
_entry.id   AF-A0A7J0FIZ8-F1
#
_cell.length_a   1.000
_cell.length_b   1.000
_cell.length_c   1.000
_cell.angle_alpha   90.00
_cell.angle_beta   90.00
_cell.angle_gamma   90.00
#
_symmetry.space_group_name_H-M   'P 1'
#
loop_
_entity.id
_entity.type
_entity.pdbx_description
1 polymer ?
#
loop_
_entity_poly.entity_id
_entity_poly.type
_entity_poly.pdbx_seq_one_letter_code
_entity_poly.pdbx_strand_id
1 'polypeptide(L)' 'MAAHKVAHATLTGPSVVKEILIGISLGLVAGGFWKMHHWNEQRKTRAFYDLLEKGQISVVAEE' A
#
# COMPACT_ATOMS: atom_id res chain seq x y z
N MET A 1 -6.69 14.65 55.64
CA MET A 1 -7.10 13.67 54.63
C MET A 1 -7.21 14.38 53.29
N ALA A 2 -6.15 14.38 52.48
CA ALA A 2 -6.19 14.99 51.15
C ALA A 2 -6.89 14.01 50.20
N ALA A 3 -8.11 14.33 49.78
CA ALA A 3 -8.84 13.53 48.80
C ALA A 3 -8.13 13.65 47.45
N HIS A 4 -7.51 12.57 46.99
CA HIS A 4 -6.90 12.48 45.68
C HIS A 4 -8.01 12.62 44.63
N LYS A 5 -8.01 13.68 43.83
CA LYS A 5 -8.93 13.79 42.68
C LYS A 5 -8.48 12.78 41.64
N VAL A 6 -9.15 11.64 41.58
CA VAL A 6 -8.99 10.67 40.50
C VAL A 6 -9.56 11.32 39.24
N ALA A 7 -8.70 11.61 38.27
CA ALA A 7 -9.13 12.05 36.95
C ALA A 7 -9.87 10.87 36.29
N HIS A 8 -11.19 10.88 36.37
CA HIS A 8 -12.01 10.04 35.51
C HIS A 8 -11.81 10.56 34.09
N ALA A 9 -10.95 9.90 33.32
CA ALA A 9 -10.87 10.11 31.88
C ALA A 9 -12.26 9.81 31.33
N THR A 10 -13.04 10.85 31.08
CA THR A 10 -14.25 10.74 30.29
C THR A 10 -13.81 10.11 28.97
N LEU A 11 -14.21 8.85 28.75
CA LEU A 11 -14.06 8.19 27.46
C LEU A 11 -14.91 9.01 26.49
N THR A 12 -14.29 10.05 25.94
CA THR A 12 -14.86 10.86 24.88
C THR A 12 -15.23 9.89 23.77
N GLY A 13 -16.49 9.90 23.37
CA GLY A 13 -17.04 8.96 22.39
C GLY A 13 -16.22 8.91 21.09
N PRO A 14 -16.43 7.90 20.25
CA PRO A 14 -15.61 7.67 19.06
C PRO A 14 -15.50 8.93 18.20
N SER A 15 -14.26 9.32 17.91
CA SER A 15 -13.96 10.55 17.17
C SER A 15 -14.08 10.28 15.67
N VAL A 16 -15.17 10.77 15.06
CA VAL A 16 -15.45 10.64 13.62
C VAL A 16 -14.28 11.13 12.75
N VAL A 17 -13.59 12.20 13.16
CA VAL A 17 -12.44 12.74 12.44
C VAL A 17 -11.27 11.74 12.43
N LYS A 18 -11.01 11.06 13.55
CA LYS A 18 -9.94 10.06 13.62
C LYS A 18 -10.25 8.87 12.71
N GLU A 19 -11.48 8.40 12.70
CA GLU A 19 -11.90 7.29 11.84
C GLU A 19 -11.77 7.62 10.35
N ILE A 20 -12.12 8.85 9.94
CA ILE A 20 -11.94 9.31 8.55
C ILE A 20 -10.45 9.33 8.18
N LEU A 21 -9.59 9.87 9.04
CA LEU A 21 -8.15 9.93 8.77
C LEU A 21 -7.53 8.53 8.68
N ILE A 22 -7.97 7.61 9.54
CA ILE A 22 -7.56 6.20 9.48
C ILE A 22 -8.04 5.57 8.17
N GLY A 23 -9.30 5.74 7.79
CA GLY A 23 -9.84 5.21 6.52
C GLY A 23 -9.10 5.74 5.29
N ILE A 24 -8.83 7.04 5.23
CA ILE A 24 -8.09 7.66 4.13
C ILE A 24 -6.64 7.15 4.10
N SER A 25 -5.96 7.12 5.24
CA SER A 25 -4.57 6.64 5.29
C SER A 25 -4.46 5.18 4.84
N LEU A 26 -5.35 4.30 5.31
CA LEU A 26 -5.40 2.91 4.87
C LEU A 26 -5.70 2.78 3.37
N GLY A 27 -6.64 3.59 2.85
CA GLY A 27 -6.96 3.64 1.43
C GLY A 27 -5.76 4.07 0.57
N LEU A 28 -5.02 5.10 1.00
CA LEU A 28 -3.81 5.56 0.30
C LEU A 28 -2.68 4.53 0.34
N VAL A 29 -2.51 3.82 1.46
CA VAL A 29 -1.51 2.76 1.59
C VAL A 29 -1.84 1.61 0.64
N ALA A 30 -3.08 1.11 0.66
CA ALA A 30 -3.52 0.04 -0.24
C ALA A 30 -3.42 0.45 -1.72
N GLY A 31 -3.88 1.66 -2.06
CA GLY A 31 -3.77 2.21 -3.42
C GLY A 31 -2.31 2.41 -3.87
N GLY A 32 -1.43 2.84 -2.96
CA GLY A 32 0.00 2.97 -3.20
C GLY A 32 0.67 1.63 -3.49
N PHE A 33 0.36 0.60 -2.69
CA PHE A 33 0.84 -0.77 -2.92
C PHE A 33 0.39 -1.29 -4.28
N TRP A 34 -0.88 -1.11 -4.63
CA TRP A 34 -1.40 -1.50 -5.94
C TRP A 34 -0.66 -0.80 -7.08
N LYS A 35 -0.44 0.52 -6.97
CA LYS A 35 0.27 1.29 -7.99
C LYS A 35 1.71 0.82 -8.16
N MET A 36 2.41 0.53 -7.05
CA MET A 36 3.77 0.01 -7.09
C MET A 36 3.83 -1.37 -7.75
N HIS A 37 2.87 -2.26 -7.43
CA HIS A 37 2.74 -3.55 -8.09
C HIS A 37 2.50 -3.39 -9.59
N HIS A 38 1.54 -2.56 -9.98
CA HIS A 38 1.24 -2.29 -11.39
C HIS A 38 2.44 -1.74 -12.16
N TRP A 39 3.19 -0.79 -11.57
CA TRP A 39 4.41 -0.28 -12.17
C TRP A 39 5.54 -1.30 -12.26
N ASN A 40 5.58 -2.30 -11.38
CA ASN A 40 6.56 -3.36 -11.47
C ASN A 40 6.22 -4.34 -12.61
N GLU A 41 4.94 -4.72 -12.73
CA GLU A 41 4.48 -5.57 -13.83
C GLU A 41 4.70 -4.91 -15.20
N GLN A 42 4.38 -3.62 -15.34
CA GLN A 42 4.67 -2.86 -16.56
C GLN A 42 6.17 -2.88 -16.92
N ARG A 43 7.05 -2.71 -15.92
CA ARG A 43 8.51 -2.75 -16.11
C ARG A 43 9.00 -4.12 -16.55
N LYS A 44 8.49 -5.19 -15.94
CA LYS A 44 8.83 -6.58 -16.32
C LYS A 44 8.45 -6.86 -17.77
N THR A 45 7.23 -6.52 -18.16
CA THR A 45 6.74 -6.74 -19.53
C THR A 45 7.57 -5.97 -20.55
N ARG A 46 7.90 -4.71 -20.25
CA ARG A 46 8.78 -3.92 -21.11
C ARG A 46 10.17 -4.54 -21.24
N ALA A 47 10.78 -4.94 -20.13
CA ALA A 47 12.09 -5.57 -20.14
C ALA A 47 12.09 -6.90 -20.92
N PHE A 48 11.03 -7.71 -20.80
CA PHE A 48 10.87 -8.94 -21.57
C PHE A 48 10.88 -8.66 -23.07
N TYR A 49 10.05 -7.72 -23.54
CA TYR A 49 10.00 -7.40 -24.96
C TYR A 49 11.29 -6.74 -25.47
N ASP A 50 11.94 -5.88 -24.69
CA ASP A 50 13.23 -5.29 -25.06
C ASP A 50 14.32 -6.37 -25.24
N LEU A 51 14.31 -7.41 -24.41
CA LEU A 51 15.25 -8.54 -24.53
C LEU A 51 14.91 -9.47 -25.70
N LEU A 52 13.61 -9.65 -25.98
CA LEU A 52 13.13 -10.42 -27.12
C LEU A 52 13.51 -9.76 -28.45
N GLU A 53 13.33 -8.44 -28.55
CA GLU A 53 13.69 -7.66 -29.75
C GLU A 53 15.21 -7.66 -30.00
N LYS A 54 16.01 -7.66 -28.94
CA LYS A 54 17.47 -7.81 -29.04
C LYS A 54 17.93 -9.23 -29.40
N GLY A 55 17.01 -10.19 -29.50
CA GLY A 55 17.31 -11.58 -29.83
C GLY A 55 18.08 -12.35 -28.74
N GLN A 56 18.11 -11.82 -27.50
CA GLN A 56 18.82 -12.46 -26.38
C GLN A 56 17.99 -13.57 -25.72
N ILE A 57 16.66 -13.53 -25.90
CA ILE A 57 15.74 -14.55 -25.44
C ILE A 57 14.87 -15.01 -26.61
N SER A 58 14.49 -16.30 -26.62
CA SER A 58 13.55 -16.88 -27.58
C SER A 58 12.34 -17.39 -26.83
N VAL A 59 11.17 -17.32 -27.49
CA VAL A 59 9.93 -17.91 -26.98
C VAL A 59 9.80 -19.38 -27.41
N VAL A 60 10.54 -19.79 -28.45
CA VAL A 60 10.53 -21.17 -28.98
C VAL A 60 11.69 -21.94 -28.37
N ALA A 61 11.39 -23.09 -27.77
CA ALA A 61 12.40 -24.04 -27.32
C ALA A 61 13.04 -24.71 -28.55
N GLU A 62 14.37 -24.79 -28.58
CA GLU A 62 15.08 -25.61 -29.56
C GLU A 62 14.89 -27.08 -29.15
N GLU A 63 14.17 -27.85 -29.97
CA GLU A 63 14.06 -29.32 -29.86
C GLU A 63 15.33 -30.01 -30.36
#